data_AF-A0A6I4IM61-F1
#
_entry.id   AF-A0A6I4IM61-F1
#
_cell.length_a   1.000
_cell.length_b   1.000
_cell.length_c   1.000
_cell.angle_alpha   90.00
_cell.angle_beta   90.00
_cell.angle_gamma   90.00
#
_symmetry.space_group_name_H-M   'P 1'
#
loop_
_entity.id
_entity.type
_entity.pdbx_description
1 polymer ?
#
loop_
_entity_poly.entity_id
_entity_poly.type
_entity_poly.pdbx_seq_one_letter_code
_entity_poly.pdbx_strand_id
1 'polypeptide(L)'
;MIKRLIASFLVLVSGMILLSDLFVSYYNIEFKNIYGFNSTTNFVFWLSMMISQFLIIIAAQFKPYRISYLAPIYIISLSLYWIFFSNDYDNKSYFNIYVLGFSLALLVVISLISMIMNKEKVETEQKNAKLKLLENIFDLTVLKIKKADKN
;
A
#
# COMPACT_ATOMS: atom_id res chain seq x y z
N MET A 1 11.16 -8.84 11.71
CA MET A 1 10.68 -9.74 10.63
C MET A 1 9.22 -10.15 10.85
N ILE A 2 8.89 -10.77 12.00
CA ILE A 2 7.52 -11.21 12.35
C ILE A 2 6.46 -10.09 12.24
N LYS A 3 6.73 -8.90 12.80
CA LYS A 3 5.80 -7.75 12.73
C LYS A 3 5.40 -7.41 11.28
N ARG A 4 6.36 -7.49 10.37
CA ARG A 4 6.17 -7.20 8.94
C ARG A 4 5.38 -8.31 8.24
N LEU A 5 5.58 -9.55 8.64
CA LEU A 5 4.83 -10.71 8.15
C LEU A 5 3.35 -10.64 8.58
N ILE A 6 3.10 -10.32 9.86
CA ILE A 6 1.74 -10.11 10.39
C ILE A 6 1.05 -8.96 9.66
N ALA A 7 1.73 -7.84 9.46
CA ALA A 7 1.20 -6.71 8.70
C ALA A 7 0.83 -7.09 7.27
N SER A 8 1.71 -7.83 6.60
CA SER A 8 1.49 -8.34 5.25
C SER A 8 0.30 -9.28 5.15
N PHE A 9 0.15 -10.16 6.14
CA PHE A 9 -1.03 -11.01 6.25
C PHE A 9 -2.30 -10.17 6.43
N LEU A 10 -2.26 -9.13 7.26
CA LEU A 10 -3.39 -8.21 7.47
C LEU A 10 -3.82 -7.50 6.17
N VAL A 11 -2.85 -7.07 5.34
CA VAL A 11 -3.13 -6.48 4.01
C VAL A 11 -3.73 -7.49 3.04
N LEU A 12 -3.30 -8.75 3.10
CA LEU A 12 -3.90 -9.79 2.27
C LEU A 12 -5.35 -10.05 2.69
N VAL A 13 -5.60 -10.18 4.00
CA VAL A 13 -6.94 -10.36 4.57
C VAL A 13 -7.84 -9.17 4.22
N SER A 14 -7.33 -7.94 4.27
CA SER A 14 -8.11 -6.76 3.88
C SER A 14 -8.54 -6.81 2.42
N GLY A 15 -7.68 -7.31 1.53
CA GLY A 15 -8.05 -7.61 0.14
C GLY A 15 -9.16 -8.65 0.09
N MET A 16 -8.97 -9.82 0.73
CA MET A 16 -9.94 -10.92 0.67
C MET A 16 -11.34 -10.55 1.19
N ILE A 17 -11.43 -9.71 2.23
CA ILE A 17 -12.70 -9.24 2.79
C ILE A 17 -13.55 -8.51 1.74
N LEU A 18 -12.95 -7.85 0.76
CA LEU A 18 -13.67 -7.17 -0.31
C LEU A 18 -14.48 -8.12 -1.20
N LEU A 19 -14.23 -9.43 -1.15
CA LEU A 19 -14.99 -10.45 -1.89
C LEU A 19 -16.18 -11.02 -1.08
N SER A 20 -16.46 -10.49 0.11
CA SER A 20 -17.51 -11.03 0.99
C SER A 20 -18.91 -10.89 0.39
N ASP A 21 -19.14 -9.89 -0.46
CA ASP A 21 -20.40 -9.66 -1.17
C ASP A 21 -20.67 -10.79 -2.19
N LEU A 22 -19.64 -11.25 -2.90
CA LEU A 22 -19.71 -12.41 -3.79
C LEU A 22 -20.07 -13.69 -3.04
N PHE A 23 -19.51 -13.89 -1.84
CA PHE A 23 -19.88 -15.02 -0.99
C PHE A 23 -21.35 -14.97 -0.57
N VAL A 24 -21.82 -13.80 -0.12
CA VAL A 24 -23.22 -13.59 0.28
C VAL A 24 -24.18 -13.82 -0.89
N SER A 25 -23.81 -13.34 -2.08
CA SER A 25 -24.56 -13.55 -3.31
C SER A 25 -24.59 -15.02 -3.72
N TYR A 26 -23.45 -15.72 -3.70
CA TYR A 26 -23.34 -17.12 -4.10
C TYR A 26 -24.17 -18.06 -3.21
N TYR A 27 -24.19 -17.81 -1.90
CA TYR A 27 -24.97 -18.60 -0.94
C TYR A 27 -26.39 -18.07 -0.71
N ASN A 28 -26.84 -17.04 -1.45
CA ASN A 28 -28.14 -16.39 -1.29
C ASN A 28 -28.46 -16.03 0.18
N ILE A 29 -27.48 -15.47 0.89
CA ILE A 29 -27.65 -15.06 2.28
C ILE A 29 -28.41 -13.74 2.32
N GLU A 30 -29.54 -13.72 3.03
CA GLU A 30 -30.34 -12.51 3.24
C GLU A 30 -30.27 -12.05 4.70
N PHE A 31 -30.00 -10.77 4.90
CA PHE A 31 -30.05 -10.16 6.23
C PHE A 31 -31.39 -9.48 6.45
N LYS A 32 -31.98 -9.71 7.63
CA LYS A 32 -33.24 -9.08 8.02
C LYS A 32 -33.13 -7.55 8.14
N ASN A 33 -31.95 -7.04 8.45
CA ASN A 33 -31.70 -5.62 8.59
C ASN A 33 -30.53 -5.21 7.70
N ILE A 34 -30.83 -4.40 6.68
CA ILE A 34 -29.87 -3.88 5.70
C ILE A 34 -29.71 -2.37 5.79
N TYR A 35 -30.14 -1.73 6.89
CA TYR A 35 -29.86 -0.32 7.23
C TYR A 35 -30.09 0.70 6.09
N GLY A 36 -31.11 0.48 5.26
CA GLY A 36 -31.47 1.38 4.16
C GLY A 36 -30.75 1.13 2.83
N PHE A 37 -29.95 0.06 2.72
CA PHE A 37 -29.36 -0.36 1.46
C PHE A 37 -30.36 -1.11 0.57
N ASN A 38 -30.16 -1.05 -0.75
CA ASN A 38 -31.07 -1.67 -1.73
C ASN A 38 -31.02 -3.21 -1.74
N SER A 39 -29.93 -3.81 -1.27
CA SER A 39 -29.75 -5.27 -1.21
C SER A 39 -28.74 -5.67 -0.14
N THR A 40 -28.83 -6.90 0.35
CA THR A 40 -27.85 -7.49 1.29
C THR A 40 -26.45 -7.46 0.71
N THR A 41 -26.30 -7.79 -0.58
CA THR A 41 -25.03 -7.76 -1.31
C THR A 41 -24.40 -6.36 -1.31
N ASN A 42 -25.19 -5.33 -1.60
CA ASN A 42 -24.70 -3.95 -1.57
C ASN A 42 -24.27 -3.53 -0.17
N PHE A 43 -25.07 -3.86 0.86
CA PHE A 43 -24.71 -3.58 2.24
C PHE A 43 -23.37 -4.22 2.63
N VAL A 44 -23.20 -5.51 2.31
CA VAL A 44 -21.98 -6.27 2.61
C VAL A 44 -20.78 -5.72 1.85
N PHE A 45 -20.95 -5.35 0.59
CA PHE A 45 -19.91 -4.74 -0.22
C PHE A 45 -19.37 -3.45 0.43
N TRP A 46 -20.26 -2.51 0.78
CA TRP A 46 -19.87 -1.24 1.39
C TRP A 46 -19.27 -1.41 2.79
N LEU A 47 -19.83 -2.31 3.59
CA LEU A 47 -19.29 -2.65 4.92
C LEU A 47 -17.87 -3.24 4.80
N SER A 48 -17.68 -4.17 3.87
CA SER A 48 -16.40 -4.82 3.59
C SER A 48 -15.35 -3.82 3.09
N MET A 49 -15.76 -2.86 2.25
CA MET A 49 -14.91 -1.76 1.80
C MET A 49 -14.39 -0.93 2.97
N MET A 50 -15.25 -0.55 3.91
CA MET A 50 -14.83 0.22 5.10
C MET A 50 -13.90 -0.58 6.01
N ILE A 51 -14.23 -1.83 6.31
CA ILE A 51 -13.40 -2.72 7.15
C ILE A 51 -12.02 -2.93 6.50
N SER A 52 -11.98 -3.15 5.18
CA SER A 52 -10.74 -3.31 4.43
C SER A 52 -9.83 -2.07 4.55
N GLN A 53 -10.39 -0.86 4.41
CA GLN A 53 -9.65 0.39 4.54
C GLN A 53 -9.04 0.53 5.95
N PHE A 54 -9.80 0.24 7.00
CA PHE A 54 -9.27 0.28 8.38
C PHE A 54 -8.15 -0.73 8.59
N LEU A 55 -8.29 -1.96 8.08
CA LEU A 55 -7.24 -2.98 8.16
C LEU A 55 -5.96 -2.53 7.45
N ILE A 56 -6.06 -1.90 6.27
CA ILE A 56 -4.91 -1.38 5.54
C ILE A 56 -4.22 -0.26 6.32
N ILE A 57 -4.97 0.66 6.93
CA ILE A 57 -4.42 1.75 7.75
C ILE A 57 -3.64 1.19 8.93
N ILE A 58 -4.20 0.21 9.64
CA ILE A 58 -3.53 -0.46 10.77
C ILE A 58 -2.28 -1.20 10.28
N ALA A 59 -2.39 -1.96 9.18
CA ALA A 59 -1.28 -2.71 8.63
C ALA A 59 -0.12 -1.79 8.19
N ALA A 60 -0.43 -0.64 7.59
CA ALA A 60 0.55 0.31 7.08
C ALA A 60 1.54 0.79 8.17
N GLN A 61 1.09 0.92 9.42
CA GLN A 61 1.95 1.30 10.56
C GLN A 61 3.12 0.32 10.77
N PHE A 62 2.95 -0.94 10.38
CA PHE A 62 3.93 -2.00 10.56
C PHE A 62 4.79 -2.26 9.31
N LYS A 63 4.67 -1.42 8.28
CA LYS A 63 5.47 -1.44 7.03
C LYS A 63 5.46 -2.82 6.33
N PRO A 64 4.29 -3.30 5.86
CA PRO A 64 4.15 -4.61 5.24
C PRO A 64 4.99 -4.75 3.95
N TYR A 65 5.23 -5.98 3.52
CA TYR A 65 5.87 -6.25 2.22
C TYR A 65 5.02 -5.70 1.07
N ARG A 66 5.69 -5.06 0.11
CA ARG A 66 5.03 -4.41 -1.05
C ARG A 66 4.15 -5.37 -1.85
N ILE A 67 4.58 -6.62 -1.96
CA ILE A 67 3.86 -7.69 -2.67
C ILE A 67 2.48 -7.95 -2.04
N SER A 68 2.31 -7.73 -0.74
CA SER A 68 1.03 -7.95 -0.05
C SER A 68 -0.06 -6.99 -0.52
N TYR A 69 0.31 -5.82 -1.06
CA TYR A 69 -0.65 -4.86 -1.62
C TYR A 69 -1.23 -5.31 -2.96
N LEU A 70 -0.72 -6.37 -3.59
CA LEU A 70 -1.30 -6.92 -4.83
C LEU A 70 -2.77 -7.27 -4.67
N ALA A 71 -3.15 -7.90 -3.54
CA ALA A 71 -4.52 -8.33 -3.31
C ALA A 71 -5.51 -7.15 -3.30
N PRO A 72 -5.34 -6.12 -2.44
CA PRO A 72 -6.24 -4.98 -2.47
C PRO A 72 -6.14 -4.17 -3.78
N ILE A 73 -4.95 -4.02 -4.38
CA ILE A 73 -4.82 -3.35 -5.68
C ILE A 73 -5.63 -4.07 -6.75
N TYR A 74 -5.55 -5.39 -6.82
CA TYR A 74 -6.28 -6.19 -7.80
C TYR A 74 -7.79 -6.05 -7.65
N ILE A 75 -8.30 -6.13 -6.42
CA ILE A 75 -9.74 -6.06 -6.18
C ILE A 75 -10.29 -4.64 -6.38
N ILE A 76 -9.51 -3.60 -6.06
CA ILE A 76 -9.91 -2.22 -6.40
C ILE A 76 -9.91 -2.01 -7.92
N SER A 77 -8.91 -2.57 -8.61
CA SER A 77 -8.83 -2.54 -10.08
C SER A 77 -10.02 -3.25 -10.73
N LEU A 78 -10.45 -4.35 -10.13
CA LEU A 78 -11.66 -5.07 -10.49
C LEU A 78 -12.91 -4.18 -10.34
N SER A 79 -13.09 -3.53 -9.19
CA SER A 79 -14.21 -2.61 -8.96
C SER A 79 -14.20 -1.44 -9.94
N LEU A 80 -13.02 -0.89 -10.26
CA LEU A 80 -12.87 0.16 -11.28
C LEU A 80 -13.29 -0.31 -12.67
N TYR A 81 -12.91 -1.53 -13.08
CA TYR A 81 -13.35 -2.08 -14.36
C TYR A 81 -14.88 -2.11 -14.45
N TRP A 82 -15.56 -2.58 -13.41
CA TRP A 82 -17.02 -2.62 -13.39
C TRP A 82 -17.67 -1.24 -13.48
N ILE A 83 -17.05 -0.20 -12.91
CA ILE A 83 -17.55 1.18 -13.05
C ILE A 83 -17.52 1.65 -14.51
N PHE A 84 -16.44 1.35 -15.24
CA PHE A 84 -16.26 1.84 -16.61
C PHE A 84 -16.89 0.97 -17.70
N PHE A 85 -17.06 -0.34 -17.46
CA PHE A 85 -17.47 -1.32 -18.48
C PHE A 85 -18.78 -2.05 -18.12
N SER A 86 -19.62 -1.51 -17.22
CA SER A 86 -20.83 -2.17 -16.70
C SER A 86 -21.91 -2.57 -17.72
N ASN A 87 -21.86 -2.09 -18.97
CA ASN A 87 -23.03 -2.13 -19.85
C ASN A 87 -23.04 -3.18 -20.97
N ASP A 88 -21.92 -3.85 -21.29
CA ASP A 88 -21.90 -4.80 -22.41
C ASP A 88 -21.53 -6.22 -21.95
N TYR A 89 -22.49 -7.13 -22.04
CA TYR A 89 -22.37 -8.55 -21.68
C TYR A 89 -21.24 -9.29 -22.42
N ASP A 90 -20.71 -8.73 -23.51
CA ASP A 90 -19.69 -9.33 -24.38
C ASP A 90 -18.23 -9.03 -23.99
N ASN A 91 -17.97 -8.05 -23.11
CA ASN A 91 -16.58 -7.62 -22.83
C ASN A 91 -15.84 -8.45 -21.76
N LYS A 92 -16.43 -9.55 -21.29
CA LYS A 92 -15.78 -10.47 -20.31
C LYS A 92 -14.46 -11.05 -20.81
N SER A 93 -14.22 -11.12 -22.12
CA SER A 93 -12.97 -11.63 -22.69
C SER A 93 -11.74 -10.79 -22.30
N TYR A 94 -11.89 -9.47 -22.14
CA TYR A 94 -10.77 -8.58 -21.80
C TYR A 94 -10.68 -8.22 -20.31
N PHE A 95 -11.65 -8.66 -19.51
CA PHE A 95 -11.73 -8.43 -18.08
C PHE A 95 -10.44 -8.80 -17.34
N ASN A 96 -9.99 -10.05 -17.48
CA ASN A 96 -8.81 -10.53 -16.77
C ASN A 96 -7.54 -9.79 -17.21
N ILE A 97 -7.42 -9.50 -18.51
CA ILE A 97 -6.26 -8.80 -19.08
C ILE A 97 -6.22 -7.36 -18.58
N TYR A 98 -7.35 -6.66 -18.56
CA TYR A 98 -7.45 -5.30 -18.05
C TYR A 98 -7.11 -5.23 -16.56
N VAL A 99 -7.76 -6.05 -15.74
CA VAL A 99 -7.58 -6.01 -14.29
C VAL A 99 -6.14 -6.36 -13.92
N LEU A 100 -5.55 -7.41 -14.53
CA LEU A 100 -4.15 -7.77 -14.30
C LEU A 100 -3.18 -6.70 -14.81
N GLY A 101 -3.40 -6.18 -16.01
CA GLY A 101 -2.57 -5.15 -16.62
C GLY A 101 -2.57 -3.85 -15.80
N PHE A 102 -3.74 -3.40 -15.37
CA PHE A 102 -3.88 -2.21 -14.53
C PHE A 102 -3.26 -2.41 -13.14
N SER A 103 -3.43 -3.59 -12.54
CA SER A 103 -2.79 -3.94 -11.26
C SER A 103 -1.26 -3.93 -11.35
N LEU A 104 -0.70 -4.50 -12.42
CA LEU A 104 0.74 -4.50 -12.69
C LEU A 104 1.25 -3.08 -12.97
N ALA A 105 0.53 -2.28 -13.73
CA ALA A 105 0.88 -0.89 -14.00
C ALA A 105 0.94 -0.08 -12.69
N LEU A 106 -0.03 -0.23 -11.79
CA LEU A 106 0.00 0.41 -10.47
C LEU A 106 1.19 -0.05 -9.63
N LEU A 107 1.54 -1.34 -9.66
CA LEU A 107 2.74 -1.82 -8.99
C LEU A 107 4.03 -1.20 -9.54
N VAL A 108 4.12 -1.01 -10.86
CA VAL A 108 5.25 -0.34 -11.51
C VAL A 108 5.34 1.11 -11.02
N VAL A 109 4.21 1.83 -11.01
CA VAL A 109 4.16 3.21 -10.50
C VAL A 109 4.61 3.29 -9.04
N ILE A 110 4.08 2.42 -8.17
CA ILE A 110 4.47 2.36 -6.75
C ILE A 110 5.98 2.06 -6.61
N SER A 111 6.51 1.20 -7.46
CA SER A 111 7.93 0.83 -7.46
C SER A 111 8.82 1.99 -7.91
N LEU A 112 8.39 2.75 -8.93
CA LEU A 112 9.09 3.95 -9.40
C LEU A 112 9.10 5.05 -8.33
N ILE A 113 7.95 5.35 -7.71
CA ILE A 113 7.86 6.32 -6.61
C ILE A 113 8.80 5.92 -5.47
N SER A 114 8.78 4.64 -5.10
CA SER A 114 9.66 4.11 -4.06
C SER A 114 11.15 4.24 -4.40
N MET A 115 11.52 4.08 -5.68
CA MET A 115 12.90 4.22 -6.13
C MET A 115 13.37 5.67 -6.05
N ILE A 116 12.52 6.62 -6.43
CA ILE A 116 12.79 8.07 -6.31
C ILE A 116 13.01 8.45 -4.85
N MET A 117 12.08 8.07 -3.96
CA MET A 117 12.19 8.39 -2.53
C MET A 117 13.44 7.78 -1.87
N ASN A 118 13.84 6.56 -2.28
CA ASN A 118 15.05 5.94 -1.74
C ASN A 118 16.32 6.66 -2.19
N LYS A 119 16.37 7.18 -3.43
CA LYS A 119 17.51 7.98 -3.91
C LYS A 119 17.66 9.26 -3.08
N GLU A 120 16.58 10.00 -2.88
CA GLU A 120 16.58 11.23 -2.07
C GLU A 120 17.06 10.96 -0.65
N LYS A 121 16.63 9.84 -0.06
CA LYS A 121 17.07 9.45 1.28
C LYS A 121 18.57 9.15 1.34
N VAL A 122 19.10 8.39 0.39
CA VAL A 122 20.54 8.07 0.33
C VAL A 122 21.38 9.33 0.11
N GLU A 123 20.95 10.23 -0.77
CA GLU A 123 21.62 11.52 -1.00
C GLU A 123 21.65 12.39 0.25
N THR A 124 20.55 12.41 1.00
CA THR A 124 20.46 13.14 2.28
C THR A 124 21.37 12.54 3.35
N GLU A 125 21.39 11.21 3.48
CA GLU A 125 22.30 10.51 4.41
C GLU A 125 23.77 10.76 4.06
N GLN A 126 24.13 10.74 2.77
CA GLN A 126 25.48 11.06 2.31
C GLN A 126 25.86 12.52 2.59
N LYS A 127 24.94 13.47 2.37
CA LYS A 127 25.17 14.89 2.67
C LYS A 127 25.42 15.10 4.16
N ASN A 128 24.62 14.47 5.02
CA ASN A 128 24.79 14.53 6.47
C ASN A 128 26.09 13.88 6.94
N ALA A 129 26.50 12.76 6.33
CA ALA A 129 27.79 12.13 6.63
C ALA A 129 28.98 13.02 6.25
N LYS A 130 28.91 13.71 5.11
CA LYS A 130 29.93 14.68 4.67
C LYS A 130 30.01 15.88 5.62
N LEU A 131 28.87 16.41 6.06
CA LEU A 131 28.83 17.51 7.05
C LEU A 131 29.48 17.10 8.37
N LYS A 132 29.14 15.93 8.91
CA LYS A 132 29.78 15.41 10.14
C LYS A 132 31.29 15.21 10.01
N LEU A 133 31.77 14.77 8.85
CA LEU A 133 33.21 14.67 8.60
C LEU A 133 33.88 16.05 8.60
N LEU A 134 33.23 17.05 8.00
CA LEU A 134 33.73 18.42 7.95
C LEU A 134 33.81 19.05 9.35
N GLU A 135 32.77 18.85 10.17
CA GLU A 135 32.73 19.25 11.58
C GLU A 135 33.89 18.62 12.37
N ASN A 136 34.09 17.30 12.24
CA ASN A 136 35.18 16.61 12.92
C ASN A 136 36.59 17.11 12.49
N ILE A 137 36.81 17.39 11.21
CA ILE A 137 38.08 17.94 10.72
C ILE A 137 38.31 19.35 11.29
N PHE A 138 37.26 20.16 11.34
CA PHE A 138 37.33 21.51 11.91
C PHE A 138 37.69 21.45 13.40
N ASP A 139 37.02 20.61 14.18
CA ASP A 139 37.32 20.42 15.61
C ASP A 139 38.76 19.96 15.84
N LEU A 140 39.24 18.99 15.06
CA LEU A 140 40.63 18.53 15.12
C LEU A 140 41.64 19.64 14.80
N THR A 141 41.30 20.50 13.84
CA THR A 141 42.15 21.63 13.44
C THR A 141 42.21 22.68 14.55
N VAL A 142 41.06 23.03 15.15
CA VAL A 142 40.99 23.95 16.28
C VAL A 142 41.77 23.41 17.48
N LEU A 143 41.65 22.12 17.79
CA LEU A 143 42.41 21.48 18.85
C LEU A 143 43.92 21.53 18.61
N LYS A 144 44.35 21.35 17.35
CA LYS A 144 45.77 21.43 16.97
C LYS A 144 46.33 22.83 17.14
N ILE A 145 45.59 23.87 16.72
CA ILE A 145 45.98 25.28 16.90
C ILE A 145 46.09 25.61 18.39
N LYS A 146 45.08 25.27 19.19
CA LYS A 146 45.06 25.51 20.64
C LYS A 146 46.21 24.81 21.39
N LYS A 147 46.70 23.68 20.85
CA LYS A 147 47.86 22.96 21.39
C LYS A 147 49.18 23.59 20.96
N ALA A 148 49.25 24.20 19.77
CA ALA A 148 50.42 24.94 19.31
C ALA A 148 50.62 26.25 20.09
N ASP A 149 49.54 26.96 20.44
CA ASP A 149 49.61 28.20 21.24
C ASP A 149 50.00 28.00 22.71
N LYS A 150 50.03 26.75 23.19
CA LYS A 150 50.38 26.41 24.59
C LYS A 150 51.83 25.98 24.81
N ASN A 151 52.61 25.84 23.73
CA ASN A 151 54.04 25.52 23.76
C ASN A 151 54.85 26.75 23.39
#